data_AF-A0A6M3K9Q9-F1
#
_entry.id   AF-A0A6M3K9Q9-F1
#
_cell.length_a   1.000
_cell.length_b   1.000
_cell.length_c   1.000
_cell.angle_alpha   90.00
_cell.angle_beta   90.00
_cell.angle_gamma   90.00
#
_symmetry.space_group_name_H-M   'P 1'
#
loop_
_entity.id
_entity.type
_entity.pdbx_description
1 polymer ?
#
loop_
_entity_poly.entity_id
_entity_poly.type
_entity_poly.pdbx_seq_one_letter_code
_entity_poly.pdbx_strand_id
1 'polypeptide(L)'
;MIFGFGKGEEVTARKIISECTQAVVCADDEEDVRHAIEEVEMVYRARADEYDKMDRESCPERYTRFWSYVPTDPSYHIIFFTMHHVNRRHAMSPDGWALFITRWVSKISKDDKEITTYRETRRVSIENQGEKRK
;
A
#
# COMPACT_ATOMS: atom_id res chain seq x y z
N MET A 1 1.01 2.51 27.16
CA MET A 1 1.86 3.35 26.30
C MET A 1 2.12 2.56 25.01
N ILE A 2 1.36 2.84 23.94
CA ILE A 2 1.49 2.12 22.66
C ILE A 2 2.61 2.81 21.88
N PHE A 3 3.84 2.38 22.10
CA PHE A 3 5.02 2.90 21.38
C PHE A 3 5.05 2.32 19.95
N GLY A 4 4.97 3.20 18.94
CA GLY A 4 5.72 3.00 17.69
C GLY A 4 5.08 2.17 16.57
N PHE A 5 3.75 2.09 16.47
CA PHE A 5 3.10 1.68 15.22
C PHE A 5 2.69 2.93 14.44
N GLY A 6 3.19 3.10 13.21
CA GLY A 6 2.69 4.12 12.27
C GLY A 6 3.78 4.91 11.55
N LYS A 7 4.82 5.39 12.25
CA LYS A 7 5.83 6.28 11.62
C LYS A 7 6.76 5.54 10.65
N GLY A 8 7.26 4.36 11.02
CA GLY A 8 8.15 3.58 10.15
C GLY A 8 7.43 2.98 8.95
N GLU A 9 6.19 2.53 9.18
CA GLU A 9 5.28 2.04 8.15
C GLU A 9 4.93 3.16 7.15
N GLU A 10 4.64 4.36 7.64
CA GLU A 10 4.36 5.52 6.78
C GLU A 10 5.58 5.96 5.97
N VAL A 11 6.78 5.95 6.54
CA VAL A 11 8.02 6.24 5.80
C VAL A 11 8.23 5.21 4.68
N THR A 12 8.04 3.93 4.98
CA THR A 12 8.16 2.85 3.99
C THR A 12 7.11 3.01 2.89
N ALA A 13 5.87 3.35 3.27
CA ALA A 13 4.79 3.57 2.34
C ALA A 13 5.08 4.72 1.38
N ARG A 14 5.51 5.87 1.92
CA ARG A 14 5.87 7.04 1.10
C ARG A 14 7.03 6.75 0.16
N LYS A 15 8.00 5.93 0.59
CA LYS A 15 9.10 5.49 -0.27
C LYS A 15 8.60 4.66 -1.46
N ILE A 16 7.81 3.62 -1.20
CA ILE A 16 7.23 2.76 -2.27
C ILE A 16 6.41 3.61 -3.24
N ILE A 17 5.54 4.48 -2.71
CA ILE A 17 4.72 5.39 -3.52
C ILE A 17 5.61 6.27 -4.38
N SER A 18 6.68 6.84 -3.83
CA SER A 18 7.60 7.70 -4.58
C SER A 18 8.31 6.94 -5.70
N GLU A 19 8.70 5.69 -5.48
CA GLU A 19 9.31 4.84 -6.50
C GLU A 19 8.30 4.54 -7.63
N CYS A 20 7.07 4.17 -7.28
CA CYS A 20 6.01 3.95 -8.24
C CYS A 20 5.62 5.23 -9.01
N THR A 21 5.48 6.37 -8.34
CA THR A 21 5.12 7.61 -9.04
C THR A 21 6.24 8.07 -9.97
N GLN A 22 7.51 7.92 -9.58
CA GLN A 22 8.65 8.19 -10.47
C GLN A 22 8.64 7.30 -11.71
N ALA A 23 8.33 6.01 -11.56
CA ALA A 23 8.21 5.08 -12.68
C ALA A 23 7.06 5.45 -13.65
N VAL A 24 6.00 6.07 -13.13
CA VAL A 24 4.80 6.43 -13.89
C VAL A 24 4.89 7.81 -14.58
N VAL A 25 5.81 8.70 -14.17
CA VAL A 25 5.93 10.05 -14.76
C VAL A 25 6.14 10.00 -16.29
N CYS A 26 6.80 8.96 -16.78
CA CYS A 26 7.09 8.77 -18.21
C CYS A 26 6.07 7.90 -18.95
N ALA A 27 5.02 7.43 -18.28
CA ALA A 27 4.00 6.59 -18.91
C ALA A 27 2.97 7.44 -19.68
N ASP A 28 2.60 6.99 -20.86
CA ASP A 28 1.69 7.68 -21.77
C ASP A 28 0.25 7.15 -21.66
N ASP A 29 0.08 5.86 -21.34
CA ASP A 29 -1.22 5.20 -21.18
C ASP A 29 -1.33 4.36 -19.89
N GLU A 30 -2.52 3.82 -19.62
CA GLU A 30 -2.77 3.01 -18.43
C GLU A 30 -2.04 1.66 -18.42
N GLU A 31 -1.70 1.11 -19.59
CA GLU A 31 -0.98 -0.15 -19.69
C GLU A 31 0.47 0.04 -19.30
N ASP A 32 1.10 1.12 -19.79
CA ASP A 32 2.43 1.55 -19.37
C ASP A 32 2.50 1.83 -17.87
N VAL A 33 1.49 2.53 -17.32
CA VAL A 33 1.39 2.79 -15.87
C VAL A 33 1.35 1.48 -15.09
N ARG A 34 0.52 0.52 -15.53
CA ARG A 34 0.40 -0.79 -14.87
C ARG A 34 1.72 -1.54 -14.93
N HIS A 35 2.34 -1.63 -16.10
CA HIS A 35 3.61 -2.32 -16.28
C HIS A 35 4.72 -1.71 -15.39
N ALA A 36 4.83 -0.38 -15.38
CA ALA A 36 5.80 0.33 -14.54
C ALA A 36 5.60 0.06 -13.04
N ILE A 37 4.35 0.00 -12.57
CA ILE A 37 4.07 -0.31 -11.16
C ILE A 37 4.29 -1.80 -10.88
N GLU A 38 3.92 -2.69 -11.80
CA GLU A 38 4.11 -4.14 -11.67
C GLU A 38 5.59 -4.50 -11.51
N GLU A 39 6.50 -3.84 -12.22
CA GLU A 39 7.94 -4.04 -12.03
C GLU A 39 8.38 -3.73 -10.59
N VAL A 40 7.93 -2.61 -10.03
CA VAL A 40 8.21 -2.26 -8.62
C VAL A 40 7.55 -3.28 -7.69
N GLU A 41 6.29 -3.65 -7.95
CA GLU A 41 5.54 -4.61 -7.15
C GLU A 41 6.23 -5.98 -7.10
N MET A 42 6.75 -6.45 -8.23
CA MET A 42 7.49 -7.71 -8.33
C MET A 42 8.73 -7.72 -7.44
N VAL A 43 9.51 -6.62 -7.42
CA VAL A 43 10.71 -6.52 -6.57
C VAL A 43 10.37 -6.64 -5.09
N TYR A 44 9.36 -5.91 -4.63
CA TYR A 44 8.96 -5.95 -3.21
C TYR A 44 8.28 -7.27 -2.84
N ARG A 45 7.50 -7.86 -3.75
CA ARG A 45 6.88 -9.17 -3.55
C ARG A 45 7.95 -10.26 -3.42
N ALA A 46 8.90 -10.33 -4.35
CA ALA A 46 9.99 -11.30 -4.31
C ALA A 46 10.79 -11.21 -3.00
N ARG A 47 11.10 -9.99 -2.57
CA ARG A 47 11.81 -9.74 -1.31
C ARG A 47 11.01 -10.15 -0.08
N ALA A 48 9.70 -9.89 -0.06
CA ALA A 48 8.83 -10.34 1.02
C ALA A 48 8.69 -11.87 1.07
N ASP A 49 8.62 -12.51 -0.09
CA ASP A 49 8.55 -13.98 -0.21
C ASP A 49 9.87 -14.65 0.19
N GLU A 50 11.01 -14.00 -0.05
CA GLU A 50 12.30 -14.42 0.48
C GLU A 50 12.31 -14.35 2.01
N TYR A 51 11.89 -13.21 2.57
CA TYR A 51 11.80 -13.02 4.02
C TYR A 51 10.89 -14.04 4.69
N ASP A 52 9.75 -14.39 4.08
CA ASP A 52 8.84 -15.48 4.46
C ASP A 52 9.53 -16.83 4.67
N LYS A 53 10.58 -17.11 3.91
CA LYS A 53 11.30 -18.39 3.95
C LYS A 53 12.54 -18.36 4.84
N MET A 54 13.02 -17.17 5.22
CA MET A 54 14.18 -17.02 6.09
C MET A 54 13.85 -17.37 7.54
N ASP A 55 14.82 -17.97 8.23
CA ASP A 55 14.78 -18.18 9.66
C ASP A 55 14.53 -16.86 10.40
N ARG A 56 13.85 -16.95 11.55
CA ARG A 56 13.38 -15.79 12.31
C ARG A 56 14.52 -14.84 12.72
N GLU A 57 15.71 -15.38 12.99
CA GLU A 57 16.89 -14.62 13.42
C GLU A 57 17.55 -13.87 12.26
N SER A 58 17.41 -14.37 11.03
CA SER A 58 18.05 -13.82 9.82
C SER A 58 17.13 -12.87 9.06
N CYS A 59 15.81 -12.95 9.27
CA CYS A 59 14.82 -12.12 8.62
C CYS A 59 14.73 -10.72 9.27
N PRO A 60 14.51 -9.64 8.49
CA PRO A 60 14.15 -8.34 9.05
C PRO A 60 12.94 -8.42 9.97
N GLU A 61 13.00 -7.67 11.07
CA GLU A 61 11.92 -7.65 12.06
C GLU A 61 10.61 -7.07 11.53
N ARG A 62 10.72 -6.17 10.54
CA ARG A 62 9.59 -5.54 9.87
C ARG A 62 9.84 -5.48 8.37
N TYR A 63 8.80 -5.75 7.58
CA TYR A 63 8.81 -5.59 6.13
C TYR A 63 7.40 -5.29 5.62
N THR A 64 7.28 -4.89 4.37
CA THR A 64 5.99 -4.50 3.76
C THR A 64 5.77 -5.31 2.50
N ARG A 65 4.56 -5.85 2.35
CA ARG A 65 4.04 -6.27 1.05
C ARG A 65 3.18 -5.15 0.51
N PHE A 66 3.17 -4.96 -0.79
CA PHE A 66 2.21 -4.05 -1.39
C PHE A 66 1.63 -4.63 -2.67
N TRP A 67 0.44 -4.15 -2.99
CA TRP A 67 -0.26 -4.42 -4.23
C TRP A 67 -0.85 -3.12 -4.76
N SER A 68 -0.99 -3.05 -6.06
CA SER A 68 -1.55 -1.90 -6.74
C SER A 68 -2.83 -2.24 -7.50
N TYR A 69 -3.67 -1.22 -7.72
CA TYR A 69 -4.79 -1.29 -8.64
C TYR A 69 -4.90 0.04 -9.38
N VAL A 70 -4.98 -0.03 -10.71
CA VAL A 70 -5.02 1.14 -11.60
C VAL A 70 -6.32 1.10 -12.41
N PRO A 71 -7.41 1.73 -11.93
CA PRO A 71 -8.61 1.88 -12.74
C PRO A 71 -8.34 2.85 -13.90
N THR A 72 -9.12 2.66 -14.96
CA THR A 72 -9.15 3.58 -16.09
C THR A 72 -9.90 4.85 -15.70
N ASP A 73 -9.29 6.01 -15.97
CA ASP A 73 -9.92 7.31 -15.82
C ASP A 73 -9.45 8.22 -16.97
N PRO A 74 -10.36 8.98 -17.61
CA PRO A 74 -10.01 9.75 -18.80
C PRO A 74 -9.08 10.92 -18.52
N SER A 75 -9.10 11.48 -17.30
CA SER A 75 -8.36 12.70 -16.95
C SER A 75 -7.15 12.42 -16.07
N TYR A 76 -7.15 11.30 -15.35
CA TYR A 76 -6.13 10.97 -14.37
C TYR A 76 -5.60 9.55 -14.54
N HIS A 77 -4.32 9.34 -14.23
CA HIS A 77 -3.87 8.03 -13.79
C HIS A 77 -4.14 7.92 -12.29
N ILE A 78 -5.09 7.09 -11.91
CA ILE A 78 -5.43 6.83 -10.51
C ILE A 78 -4.76 5.53 -10.10
N ILE A 79 -4.00 5.55 -9.01
CA ILE A 79 -3.29 4.39 -8.50
C ILE A 79 -3.69 4.17 -7.04
N PHE A 80 -4.24 2.99 -6.75
CA PHE A 80 -4.54 2.54 -5.40
C PHE A 80 -3.41 1.64 -4.91
N PHE A 81 -2.74 2.03 -3.84
CA PHE A 81 -1.73 1.22 -3.17
C PHE A 81 -2.34 0.59 -1.92
N THR A 82 -2.31 -0.74 -1.84
CA THR A 82 -2.62 -1.47 -0.60
C THR A 82 -1.33 -2.00 -0.02
N MET A 83 -0.99 -1.56 1.18
CA MET A 83 0.24 -1.95 1.85
C MET A 83 -0.07 -2.75 3.10
N HIS A 84 0.63 -3.86 3.23
CA HIS A 84 0.54 -4.76 4.36
C HIS A 84 1.89 -4.79 5.07
N HIS A 85 1.93 -4.17 6.25
CA HIS A 85 3.12 -4.15 7.08
C HIS A 85 3.15 -5.38 7.99
N VAL A 86 4.22 -6.16 7.89
CA VAL A 86 4.46 -7.36 8.70
C VAL A 86 5.47 -7.02 9.78
N ASN A 87 5.17 -7.43 11.02
CA ASN A 87 6.07 -7.32 12.17
C ASN A 87 6.28 -8.69 12.81
N ARG A 88 7.48 -9.24 12.69
CA ARG A 88 7.83 -10.59 13.18
C ARG A 88 8.22 -10.63 14.65
N ARG A 89 8.51 -9.51 15.31
CA ARG A 89 8.81 -9.49 16.76
C ARG A 89 7.56 -9.74 17.60
N HIS A 90 6.40 -9.31 17.15
CA HIS A 90 5.15 -9.38 17.91
C HIS A 90 4.13 -10.30 17.27
N ALA A 91 4.45 -11.59 17.26
CA ALA A 91 3.54 -12.64 16.82
C ALA A 91 2.46 -13.00 17.86
N MET A 92 2.07 -12.09 18.76
CA MET A 92 1.04 -12.29 19.79
C MET A 92 0.02 -11.13 19.86
N SER A 93 -0.26 -10.44 18.75
CA SER A 93 -1.64 -10.00 18.53
C SER A 93 -2.52 -11.26 18.42
N PRO A 94 -3.85 -11.21 18.62
CA PRO A 94 -4.70 -12.40 18.60
C PRO A 94 -4.54 -13.30 17.35
N ASP A 95 -3.96 -12.75 16.27
CA ASP A 95 -3.78 -13.42 14.99
C ASP A 95 -2.31 -13.79 14.69
N GLY A 96 -1.38 -13.48 15.59
CA GLY A 96 0.05 -13.75 15.41
C GLY A 96 0.80 -12.83 14.44
N TRP A 97 0.11 -11.79 13.97
CA TRP A 97 0.58 -10.81 13.01
C TRP A 97 -0.04 -9.47 13.42
N ALA A 98 0.75 -8.45 13.75
CA ALA A 98 0.20 -7.10 13.85
C ALA A 98 -0.05 -6.58 12.43
N LEU A 99 -1.18 -7.00 11.84
CA LEU A 99 -1.58 -6.71 10.47
C LEU A 99 -2.00 -5.24 10.40
N PHE A 100 -1.11 -4.37 9.92
CA PHE A 100 -1.48 -3.00 9.60
C PHE A 100 -1.64 -2.87 8.09
N ILE A 101 -2.88 -2.87 7.64
CA ILE A 101 -3.21 -2.57 6.25
C ILE A 101 -3.38 -1.07 6.12
N THR A 102 -2.58 -0.45 5.26
CA THR A 102 -2.78 0.94 4.86
C THR A 102 -3.16 1.00 3.40
N ARG A 103 -4.00 1.98 3.07
CA ARG A 103 -4.34 2.29 1.69
C ARG A 103 -3.96 3.71 1.37
N TRP A 104 -3.37 3.88 0.20
CA TRP A 104 -2.99 5.16 -0.35
C TRP A 104 -3.53 5.28 -1.76
N VAL A 105 -3.82 6.50 -2.15
CA VAL A 105 -4.27 6.81 -3.50
C VAL A 105 -3.37 7.91 -4.03
N SER A 106 -2.80 7.69 -5.21
CA SER A 106 -2.15 8.74 -5.99
C SER A 106 -3.01 9.03 -7.20
N LYS A 107 -3.28 10.31 -7.44
CA LYS A 107 -3.88 10.83 -8.66
C LYS A 107 -2.82 11.61 -9.40
N ILE A 108 -2.57 11.23 -10.65
CA ILE A 108 -1.62 11.89 -11.53
C ILE A 108 -2.42 12.44 -12.69
N SER A 109 -2.41 13.76 -12.86
CA SER A 109 -3.05 14.42 -13.99
C SER A 109 -2.37 14.00 -15.30
N LYS A 110 -3.14 13.68 -16.33
CA LYS A 110 -2.59 13.32 -17.65
C LYS A 110 -2.05 14.54 -18.40
N ASP A 111 -2.62 15.72 -18.15
CA ASP A 111 -2.34 16.94 -18.90
C ASP A 111 -1.08 17.66 -18.39
N ASP A 112 -0.97 17.88 -17.09
CA ASP A 112 0.10 18.66 -16.47
C ASP A 112 1.00 17.84 -15.52
N LYS A 113 0.73 16.53 -15.42
CA LYS A 113 1.47 15.58 -14.57
C LYS A 113 1.51 16.00 -13.09
N GLU A 114 0.56 16.81 -12.62
CA GLU A 114 0.40 17.12 -11.19
C GLU A 114 0.08 15.83 -10.41
N ILE A 115 0.77 15.62 -9.29
CA ILE A 115 0.62 14.43 -8.45
C ILE A 115 0.02 14.82 -7.11
N THR A 116 -1.16 14.28 -6.83
CA THR A 116 -1.79 14.34 -5.50
C THR A 116 -1.83 12.96 -4.88
N THR A 117 -1.17 12.79 -3.74
CA THR A 117 -1.21 11.54 -2.97
C THR A 117 -1.83 11.76 -1.60
N TYR A 118 -2.75 10.87 -1.23
CA TYR A 118 -3.37 10.88 0.08
C TYR A 118 -3.59 9.46 0.62
N ARG A 119 -3.67 9.37 1.94
CA ARG A 119 -4.00 8.12 2.62
C ARG A 119 -5.50 7.93 2.66
N GLU A 120 -6.01 6.79 2.19
CA GLU A 120 -7.41 6.43 2.33
C GLU A 120 -7.65 5.94 3.77
N THR A 121 -8.19 6.81 4.61
CA THR A 121 -8.79 6.40 5.88
C THR A 121 -10.24 6.05 5.62
N ARG A 122 -10.58 4.75 5.54
CA ARG A 122 -11.98 4.33 5.61
C ARG A 122 -12.56 4.80 6.95
N ARG A 123 -13.40 5.83 6.96
CA ARG A 123 -14.46 5.92 7.96
C ARG A 123 -15.44 4.81 7.59
N VAL A 124 -15.45 3.73 8.37
CA VAL A 124 -16.64 2.88 8.40
C VAL A 124 -17.71 3.72 9.08
N SER A 125 -18.48 4.47 8.30
CA SER A 125 -19.77 4.97 8.77
C SER A 125 -20.60 3.71 9.02
N ILE A 126 -20.76 3.33 10.29
CA ILE A 126 -21.79 2.39 10.69
C ILE A 126 -23.11 3.16 10.58
N GLU A 127 -23.52 3.44 9.35
CA GLU A 127 -24.87 3.89 9.03
C GLU A 127 -25.55 2.70 8.35
N ASN A 128 -25.99 1.76 9.18
CA ASN A 128 -27.27 1.07 9.04
C ASN A 128 -27.34 -0.07 10.05
N GLN A 129 -28.22 0.05 11.04
CA GLN A 129 -29.17 -0.99 11.45
C GLN A 129 -30.07 -0.43 12.56
N GLY A 130 -30.99 0.45 12.16
CA GLY A 130 -31.95 1.09 13.06
C GLY A 130 -33.40 1.07 12.58
N GLU A 131 -33.76 0.33 11.52
CA GLU A 131 -35.18 0.19 11.13
C GLU A 131 -35.47 -1.22 10.59
N LYS A 132 -35.55 -2.18 11.52
CA LYS A 132 -36.52 -3.30 11.42
C LYS A 132 -36.87 -3.78 12.82
N ARG A 133 -37.86 -3.14 13.44
CA ARG A 133 -38.72 -3.82 14.42
C ARG A 133 -40.17 -3.38 14.20
N LYS A 134 -40.87 -4.29 13.51
CA LYS A 134 -42.30 -4.65 13.54
C LYS A 134 -43.33 -3.52 13.69
#